data_AF-A0A3B3B8Z9-F1
#
_entry.id   AF-A0A3B3B8Z9-F1
#
_cell.length_a   1.000
_cell.length_b   1.000
_cell.length_c   1.000
_cell.angle_alpha   90.00
_cell.angle_beta   90.00
_cell.angle_gamma   90.00
#
_symmetry.space_group_name_H-M   'P 1'
#
loop_
_entity.id
_entity.type
_entity.pdbx_description
1 polymer ?
#
loop_
_entity_poly.entity_id
_entity_poly.type
_entity_poly.pdbx_seq_one_letter_code
_entity_poly.pdbx_strand_id
1 'polypeptide(L)'
;MTSLELAVRFGKTLIIQEVDGVEPVLYPLLRRDLIAQGPRYVVQIGDKVIDYNEDFRLFLATRNPSPFIPPDAASVVTEVNFTTTRAGLKGQLLALTIQQEKPELETEKTRLLQQEEDKKIQLAQLEESLLETLATAQGNILENRELIDSLNQTKASSALIQESLVESHKLQTSLDQERDAYLPLAESASKMYFVITDLSKINNMYRFSLASFLRLFQRALQAKKEDGITEVRIAALQANLKNMVYEYVCRSLFKADQLMFALHFVKGMHPELFLENVRSDYFFYSFVLFCQEFPAWIGQERHGAVAVLKATFPALHQTLCLSDSDLWLSFMQSSQCEQEIPSAIAKKMSRFQQVLMVQAVRPDRLQSAMTAFASQALSKSFIFPVFEIFSAV
;
A
#
# COMPACT_ATOMS: atom_id res chain seq x y z
N MET A 1 6.50 29.72 -22.27
CA MET A 1 6.05 30.17 -23.61
C MET A 1 7.11 29.91 -24.68
N THR A 2 8.26 30.60 -24.71
CA THR A 2 9.27 30.42 -25.78
C THR A 2 9.70 28.97 -26.01
N SER A 3 9.91 28.18 -24.95
CA SER A 3 10.27 26.76 -25.07
C SER A 3 9.17 25.89 -25.68
N LEU A 4 7.89 26.21 -25.41
CA LEU A 4 6.74 25.53 -26.01
C LEU A 4 6.70 25.80 -27.52
N GLU A 5 6.87 27.07 -27.91
CA GLU A 5 6.88 27.48 -29.32
C GLU A 5 8.00 26.75 -30.10
N LEU A 6 9.21 26.70 -29.53
CA LEU A 6 10.35 26.02 -30.15
C LEU A 6 10.13 24.51 -30.23
N ALA A 7 9.58 23.90 -29.17
CA ALA A 7 9.32 22.46 -29.15
C ALA A 7 8.31 22.05 -30.22
N VAL A 8 7.24 22.84 -30.40
CA VAL A 8 6.22 22.61 -31.44
C VAL A 8 6.82 22.76 -32.84
N ARG A 9 7.63 23.79 -33.10
CA ARG A 9 8.29 23.99 -34.41
C ARG A 9 9.27 22.88 -34.77
N PHE A 10 10.07 22.43 -33.80
CA PHE A 10 11.15 21.48 -34.02
C PHE A 10 10.75 20.01 -33.74
N GLY A 11 9.47 19.72 -33.50
CA GLY A 11 8.99 18.35 -33.25
C GLY A 11 9.61 17.71 -32.01
N LYS A 12 9.90 18.50 -30.96
CA LYS A 12 10.54 17.99 -29.74
C LYS A 12 9.48 17.46 -28.77
N THR A 13 9.80 16.36 -28.10
CA THR A 13 9.03 15.91 -26.92
C THR A 13 9.21 16.91 -25.77
N LEU A 14 8.12 17.50 -25.31
CA LEU A 14 8.10 18.44 -24.20
C LEU A 14 7.44 17.82 -22.96
N ILE A 15 8.08 17.98 -21.80
CA ILE A 15 7.54 17.59 -20.49
C ILE A 15 7.37 18.84 -19.66
N ILE A 16 6.15 19.12 -19.20
CA ILE A 16 5.85 20.21 -18.28
C ILE A 16 5.67 19.60 -16.88
N GLN A 17 6.44 20.09 -15.91
CA GLN A 17 6.42 19.61 -14.53
C GLN A 17 5.58 20.55 -13.64
N GLU A 18 5.12 20.02 -12.50
CA GLU A 18 4.35 20.76 -11.48
C GLU A 18 3.10 21.45 -12.06
N VAL A 19 2.35 20.74 -12.89
CA VAL A 19 1.12 21.25 -13.48
C VAL A 19 0.00 21.27 -12.42
N ASP A 20 -0.48 22.45 -12.05
CA ASP A 20 -1.62 22.60 -11.13
C ASP A 20 -2.97 22.35 -11.81
N GLY A 21 -3.04 22.61 -13.12
CA GLY A 21 -4.20 22.41 -13.99
C GLY A 21 -3.83 22.65 -15.45
N VAL A 22 -4.76 22.36 -16.37
CA VAL A 22 -4.51 22.55 -17.79
C VAL A 22 -4.58 24.03 -18.15
N GLU A 23 -3.43 24.62 -18.51
CA GLU A 23 -3.38 26.03 -18.91
C GLU A 23 -4.16 26.29 -20.21
N PRO A 24 -4.95 27.38 -20.30
CA PRO A 24 -5.72 27.74 -21.50
C PRO A 24 -4.90 27.78 -22.80
N VAL A 25 -3.63 28.18 -22.71
CA VAL A 25 -2.72 28.25 -23.86
C VAL A 25 -2.45 26.88 -24.50
N LEU A 26 -2.63 25.79 -23.75
CA LEU A 26 -2.38 24.44 -24.24
C LEU A 26 -3.58 23.85 -24.98
N TYR A 27 -4.79 24.41 -24.83
CA TYR A 27 -6.00 23.85 -25.42
C TYR A 27 -5.94 23.68 -26.95
N PRO A 28 -5.42 24.64 -27.74
CA PRO A 28 -5.28 24.46 -29.19
C PRO A 28 -4.37 23.28 -29.55
N LEU A 29 -3.32 23.03 -28.75
CA LEU A 29 -2.42 21.89 -28.94
C LEU A 29 -3.08 20.57 -28.53
N LEU A 30 -3.80 20.55 -27.39
CA LEU A 30 -4.46 19.37 -26.87
C LEU A 30 -5.63 18.91 -27.75
N ARG A 31 -6.40 19.87 -28.30
CA ARG A 31 -7.50 19.61 -29.23
C ARG A 31 -7.04 19.30 -30.65
N ARG A 32 -5.77 19.60 -30.97
CA ARG A 32 -5.22 19.60 -32.33
C ARG A 32 -6.02 20.52 -33.25
N ASP A 33 -6.19 21.78 -32.82
CA ASP A 33 -6.82 22.85 -33.61
C ASP A 33 -5.86 23.32 -34.71
N LEU A 34 -5.58 22.42 -35.67
CA LEU A 34 -4.62 22.61 -36.75
C LEU A 34 -5.29 23.29 -37.95
N ILE A 35 -4.65 24.34 -38.45
CA ILE A 35 -5.08 25.07 -39.65
C ILE A 35 -4.14 24.66 -40.79
N ALA A 36 -4.71 24.16 -41.89
CA ALA A 36 -3.94 23.82 -43.08
C ALA A 36 -3.48 25.10 -43.81
N GLN A 37 -2.17 25.24 -44.00
CA GLN A 37 -1.54 26.27 -44.83
C GLN A 37 -0.70 25.58 -45.92
N GLY A 38 -1.35 25.28 -47.06
CA GLY A 38 -0.73 24.51 -48.13
C GLY A 38 -0.38 23.09 -47.66
N PRO A 39 0.89 22.64 -47.74
CA PRO A 39 1.29 21.31 -47.28
C PRO A 39 1.59 21.24 -45.78
N ARG A 40 1.54 22.35 -45.05
CA ARG A 40 1.90 22.41 -43.62
C ARG A 40 0.66 22.66 -42.77
N TYR A 41 0.73 22.21 -41.52
CA TYR A 41 -0.23 22.58 -40.49
C TYR A 41 0.37 23.67 -39.60
N VAL A 42 -0.46 24.64 -39.22
CA VAL A 42 -0.11 25.66 -38.22
C VAL A 42 -1.09 25.59 -37.06
N VAL A 43 -0.65 25.95 -35.87
CA VAL A 43 -1.48 26.01 -34.66
C VAL A 43 -1.33 27.37 -34.01
N GLN A 44 -2.42 27.88 -33.43
CA GLN A 44 -2.40 29.13 -32.69
C GLN A 44 -2.04 28.86 -31.22
N ILE A 45 -0.99 29.52 -30.73
CA ILE A 45 -0.55 29.45 -29.34
C ILE A 45 -0.50 30.90 -28.81
N GLY A 46 -1.52 31.28 -28.02
CA GLY A 46 -1.72 32.67 -27.63
C GLY A 46 -1.92 33.56 -28.85
N ASP A 47 -1.05 34.57 -28.99
CA ASP A 47 -1.11 35.55 -30.09
C ASP A 47 -0.29 35.13 -31.32
N LYS A 48 0.39 33.98 -31.29
CA LYS A 48 1.30 33.54 -32.35
C LYS A 48 0.74 32.34 -33.11
N VAL A 49 0.92 32.39 -34.43
CA VAL A 49 0.70 31.25 -35.32
C VAL A 49 2.03 30.56 -35.54
N ILE A 50 2.07 29.25 -35.31
CA ILE A 50 3.31 28.46 -35.27
C ILE A 50 3.15 27.20 -36.13
N ASP A 51 4.15 26.93 -36.97
CA ASP A 51 4.25 25.68 -37.73
C ASP A 51 4.22 24.48 -36.77
N TYR A 52 3.22 23.60 -36.96
CA TYR A 52 3.04 22.39 -36.18
C TYR A 52 3.83 21.24 -36.83
N ASN A 53 4.76 20.67 -36.08
CA ASN A 53 5.49 19.48 -36.49
C ASN A 53 4.80 18.21 -35.97
N GLU A 54 4.56 17.23 -36.85
CA GLU A 54 3.86 15.98 -36.52
C GLU A 54 4.58 15.12 -35.48
N ASP A 55 5.90 15.25 -35.36
CA ASP A 55 6.72 14.52 -34.37
C ASP A 55 6.59 15.09 -32.95
N PHE A 56 5.92 16.23 -32.78
CA PHE A 56 5.73 16.85 -31.47
C PHE A 56 4.94 15.95 -30.50
N ARG A 57 5.46 15.82 -29.28
CA ARG A 57 4.82 15.08 -28.17
C ARG A 57 4.80 15.95 -26.93
N LEU A 58 3.71 15.92 -26.16
CA LEU A 58 3.54 16.68 -24.92
C LEU A 58 3.18 15.74 -23.77
N PHE A 59 3.88 15.89 -22.64
CA PHE A 59 3.56 15.23 -21.38
C PHE A 59 3.40 16.27 -20.27
N LEU A 60 2.37 16.11 -19.45
CA LEU A 60 2.08 16.96 -18.30
C LEU A 60 2.26 16.12 -17.04
N ALA A 61 3.07 16.59 -16.09
CA ALA A 61 3.35 15.90 -14.85
C ALA A 61 3.00 16.78 -13.64
N THR A 62 2.38 16.18 -12.62
CA THR A 62 1.99 16.88 -11.38
C THR A 62 2.26 16.01 -10.16
N ARG A 63 2.58 16.65 -9.03
CA ARG A 63 2.69 16.00 -7.72
C ARG A 63 1.37 16.00 -6.95
N ASN A 64 0.38 16.77 -7.39
CA ASN A 64 -0.94 16.79 -6.78
C ASN A 64 -1.68 15.49 -7.15
N PRO A 65 -2.08 14.63 -6.20
CA PRO A 65 -2.78 13.38 -6.49
C PRO A 65 -4.21 13.59 -7.00
N SER A 66 -4.77 14.78 -6.81
CA SER A 66 -6.11 15.16 -7.26
C SER A 66 -6.04 16.56 -7.90
N PRO A 67 -5.41 16.69 -9.09
CA PRO A 67 -5.38 17.96 -9.80
C PRO A 67 -6.79 18.35 -10.24
N PHE A 68 -7.07 19.65 -10.30
CA PHE A 68 -8.34 20.11 -10.86
C PHE A 68 -8.27 20.03 -12.38
N ILE A 69 -9.03 19.10 -12.96
CA ILE A 69 -9.15 18.94 -14.41
C ILE A 69 -10.59 19.30 -14.79
N PRO A 70 -10.81 20.43 -15.48
CA PRO A 70 -12.16 20.79 -15.89
C PRO A 70 -12.70 19.80 -16.95
N PRO A 71 -14.03 19.62 -17.07
CA PRO A 71 -14.61 18.59 -17.95
C PRO A 71 -14.21 18.71 -19.42
N ASP A 72 -13.96 19.94 -19.88
CA ASP A 72 -13.48 20.23 -21.23
C ASP A 72 -12.04 19.74 -21.46
N ALA A 73 -11.15 19.92 -20.49
CA ALA A 73 -9.80 19.37 -20.51
C ALA A 73 -9.80 17.83 -20.36
N ALA A 74 -10.67 17.29 -19.51
CA ALA A 74 -10.78 15.84 -19.27
C ALA A 74 -11.15 15.07 -20.55
N SER A 75 -11.84 15.71 -21.50
CA SER A 75 -12.18 15.10 -22.80
C SER A 75 -10.99 14.99 -23.76
N VAL A 76 -9.93 15.77 -23.56
CA VAL A 76 -8.77 15.87 -24.47
C VAL A 76 -7.44 15.47 -23.83
N VAL A 77 -7.45 15.16 -22.54
CA VAL A 77 -6.29 14.69 -21.78
C VAL A 77 -6.56 13.30 -21.24
N THR A 78 -5.57 12.42 -21.31
CA THR A 78 -5.60 11.11 -20.64
C THR A 78 -4.90 11.21 -19.29
N GLU A 79 -5.65 11.03 -18.20
CA GLU A 79 -5.08 10.99 -16.86
C GLU A 79 -4.39 9.64 -16.60
N VAL A 80 -3.15 9.67 -16.12
CA VAL A 80 -2.39 8.49 -15.71
C VAL A 80 -1.98 8.63 -14.25
N ASN A 81 -2.53 7.77 -13.39
CA ASN A 81 -2.29 7.83 -11.95
C ASN A 81 -1.12 6.91 -11.54
N PHE A 82 -0.04 7.52 -11.06
CA PHE A 82 1.15 6.82 -10.54
C PHE A 82 1.14 6.65 -9.00
N THR A 83 -0.03 6.40 -8.41
CA THR A 83 -0.15 6.14 -6.98
C THR A 83 0.44 4.78 -6.61
N THR A 84 1.23 4.74 -5.54
CA THR A 84 1.77 3.49 -4.99
C THR A 84 0.65 2.55 -4.58
N THR A 85 0.64 1.33 -5.14
CA THR A 85 -0.34 0.29 -4.78
C THR A 85 0.20 -0.63 -3.68
N ARG A 86 -0.69 -1.34 -2.98
CA ARG A 86 -0.31 -2.31 -1.94
C ARG A 86 0.61 -3.40 -2.46
N ALA A 87 0.31 -3.93 -3.65
CA ALA A 87 1.10 -4.95 -4.33
C ALA A 87 2.45 -4.39 -4.81
N GLY A 88 2.47 -3.20 -5.41
CA GLY A 88 3.70 -2.56 -5.86
C GLY A 88 4.66 -2.27 -4.70
N LEU A 89 4.15 -1.70 -3.59
CA LEU A 89 4.97 -1.44 -2.41
C LEU A 89 5.48 -2.74 -1.77
N LYS A 90 4.65 -3.78 -1.70
CA LYS A 90 5.07 -5.11 -1.23
C LYS A 90 6.28 -5.62 -2.02
N GLY A 91 6.22 -5.56 -3.35
CA GLY A 91 7.32 -5.96 -4.21
C GLY A 91 8.60 -5.14 -3.98
N GLN A 92 8.47 -3.82 -3.83
CA GLN A 92 9.60 -2.94 -3.53
C GLN A 92 10.25 -3.26 -2.17
N LEU A 93 9.44 -3.44 -1.13
CA LEU A 93 9.93 -3.78 0.22
C LEU A 93 10.58 -5.16 0.26
N LEU A 94 10.05 -6.13 -0.49
CA LEU A 94 10.67 -7.44 -0.64
C LEU A 94 12.03 -7.30 -1.31
N ALA A 95 12.14 -6.58 -2.43
CA ALA A 95 13.43 -6.35 -3.11
C ALA A 95 14.47 -5.72 -2.18
N LEU A 96 14.10 -4.67 -1.43
CA LEU A 96 14.98 -4.04 -0.43
C LEU A 96 15.40 -5.02 0.69
N THR A 97 14.51 -5.92 1.09
CA THR A 97 14.80 -6.93 2.12
C THR A 97 15.82 -7.95 1.59
N ILE A 98 15.60 -8.47 0.39
CA ILE A 98 16.50 -9.46 -0.23
C ILE A 98 17.88 -8.85 -0.49
N GLN A 99 17.93 -7.61 -0.99
CA GLN A 99 19.19 -6.90 -1.21
C GLN A 99 20.04 -6.79 0.07
N GLN A 100 19.40 -6.64 1.23
CA GLN A 100 20.10 -6.55 2.52
C GLN A 100 20.39 -7.91 3.17
N GLU A 101 19.42 -8.84 3.16
CA GLU A 101 19.53 -10.11 3.90
C GLU A 101 20.24 -11.21 3.10
N LYS A 102 20.08 -11.21 1.77
CA LYS A 102 20.65 -12.20 0.83
C LYS A 102 21.05 -11.53 -0.50
N PRO A 103 22.09 -10.68 -0.52
CA PRO A 103 22.52 -9.95 -1.73
C PRO A 103 22.91 -10.88 -2.89
N GLU A 104 23.42 -12.07 -2.57
CA GLU A 104 23.77 -13.10 -3.55
C GLU A 104 22.56 -13.54 -4.39
N LEU A 105 21.38 -13.72 -3.76
CA LEU A 105 20.14 -14.05 -4.46
C LEU A 105 19.70 -12.94 -5.42
N GLU A 106 19.86 -11.68 -5.01
CA GLU A 106 19.49 -10.54 -5.87
C GLU A 106 20.42 -10.44 -7.08
N THR A 107 21.72 -10.66 -6.86
CA THR A 107 22.73 -10.68 -7.92
C THR A 107 22.45 -11.80 -8.91
N GLU A 108 22.17 -13.00 -8.41
CA GLU A 108 21.85 -14.17 -9.23
C GLU A 108 20.56 -13.98 -10.03
N LYS A 109 19.50 -13.46 -9.40
CA LYS A 109 18.26 -13.14 -10.11
C LYS A 109 18.47 -12.12 -11.21
N THR A 110 19.22 -11.06 -10.93
CA THR A 110 19.53 -10.00 -11.92
C THR A 110 20.30 -10.58 -13.11
N ARG A 111 21.31 -11.40 -12.83
CA ARG A 111 22.10 -12.11 -13.85
C ARG A 111 21.22 -13.00 -14.73
N LEU A 112 20.32 -13.78 -14.13
CA LEU A 112 19.43 -14.66 -14.87
C LEU A 112 18.42 -13.91 -15.73
N LEU A 113 17.87 -12.79 -15.23
CA LEU A 113 16.97 -11.94 -16.01
C LEU A 113 17.68 -11.34 -17.24
N GLN A 114 18.92 -10.88 -17.08
CA GLN A 114 19.72 -10.39 -18.20
C GLN A 114 19.97 -11.49 -19.23
N GLN A 115 20.36 -12.68 -18.79
CA GLN A 115 20.59 -13.83 -19.68
C GLN A 115 19.31 -14.29 -20.40
N GLU A 116 18.16 -14.20 -19.73
CA GLU A 116 16.86 -14.50 -20.34
C GLU A 116 16.51 -13.49 -21.43
N GLU A 117 16.69 -12.19 -21.15
CA GLU A 117 16.41 -11.12 -22.11
C GLU A 117 17.32 -11.20 -23.34
N ASP A 118 18.62 -11.43 -23.13
CA ASP A 118 19.59 -11.63 -24.21
C ASP A 118 19.18 -12.82 -25.10
N LYS A 119 18.73 -13.93 -24.51
CA LYS A 119 18.24 -15.10 -25.24
C LYS A 119 16.94 -14.82 -26.00
N LYS A 120 16.01 -14.03 -25.44
CA LYS A 120 14.79 -13.61 -26.15
C LYS A 120 15.11 -12.75 -27.36
N ILE A 121 16.06 -11.82 -27.23
CA ILE A 121 16.53 -11.00 -28.34
C ILE A 121 17.17 -11.88 -29.42
N GLN A 122 18.05 -12.82 -29.04
CA GLN A 122 18.67 -13.76 -29.96
C GLN A 122 17.63 -14.63 -30.68
N LEU A 123 16.61 -15.12 -29.97
CA LEU A 123 15.52 -15.88 -30.57
C LEU A 123 14.76 -15.06 -31.61
N ALA A 124 14.39 -13.82 -31.27
CA ALA A 124 13.71 -12.92 -32.21
C ALA A 124 14.55 -12.63 -33.46
N GLN A 125 15.86 -12.43 -33.30
CA GLN A 125 16.78 -12.23 -34.43
C GLN A 125 16.91 -13.46 -35.32
N LEU A 126 16.94 -14.66 -34.73
CA LEU A 126 16.96 -15.91 -35.51
C LEU A 126 15.65 -16.11 -36.28
N GLU A 127 14.51 -15.79 -35.68
CA GLU A 127 13.20 -15.85 -36.33
C GLU A 127 13.09 -14.83 -37.48
N GLU A 128 13.57 -13.60 -37.27
CA GLU A 128 13.59 -12.55 -38.29
C GLU A 128 14.51 -12.93 -39.46
N SER A 129 15.72 -13.41 -39.16
CA SER A 129 16.68 -13.89 -40.17
C SER A 129 16.12 -15.07 -40.98
N LEU A 130 15.40 -16.00 -40.33
CA LEU A 130 14.73 -17.11 -41.00
C LEU A 130 13.64 -16.61 -41.95
N LEU A 131 12.83 -15.64 -41.53
CA LEU A 131 11.80 -15.02 -42.37
C LEU A 131 12.39 -14.27 -43.56
N GLU A 132 13.45 -13.49 -43.34
CA GLU A 132 14.17 -12.78 -44.40
C GLU A 132 14.77 -13.76 -45.42
N THR A 133 15.41 -14.82 -44.93
CA THR A 133 16.02 -15.87 -45.76
C THR A 133 14.97 -16.59 -46.61
N LEU A 134 13.79 -16.87 -46.07
CA LEU A 134 12.67 -17.46 -46.83
C LEU A 134 12.06 -16.48 -47.84
N ALA A 135 11.96 -15.19 -47.48
CA ALA A 135 11.37 -14.15 -48.33
C ALA A 135 12.29 -13.75 -49.50
N THR A 136 13.61 -13.79 -49.30
CA THR A 136 14.63 -13.44 -50.30
C THR A 136 15.04 -14.63 -51.18
N ALA A 137 14.66 -15.86 -50.81
CA ALA A 137 14.94 -17.06 -51.60
C ALA A 137 14.26 -16.99 -52.97
N GLN A 138 15.06 -16.92 -54.04
CA GLN A 138 14.62 -16.98 -55.43
C GLN A 138 14.95 -18.35 -56.05
N GLY A 139 14.03 -18.91 -56.84
CA GLY A 139 14.19 -20.22 -57.49
C GLY A 139 13.52 -21.38 -56.70
N ASN A 140 13.86 -22.62 -57.04
CA ASN A 140 13.31 -23.79 -56.36
C ASN A 140 14.00 -23.99 -55.00
N ILE A 141 13.33 -23.59 -53.92
CA ILE A 141 13.82 -23.67 -52.53
C ILE A 141 14.24 -25.09 -52.15
N LEU A 142 13.59 -26.11 -52.73
CA LEU A 142 13.88 -27.53 -52.44
C LEU A 142 15.20 -28.02 -53.05
N GLU A 143 15.75 -27.30 -54.04
CA GLU A 143 17.01 -27.67 -54.70
C GLU A 143 18.22 -26.96 -54.07
N ASN A 144 17.99 -25.89 -53.31
CA ASN A 144 19.05 -25.14 -52.64
C ASN A 144 19.45 -25.81 -51.31
N ARG A 145 20.42 -26.72 -51.38
CA ARG A 145 20.94 -27.43 -50.19
C ARG A 145 21.52 -26.49 -49.13
N GLU A 146 22.22 -25.43 -49.52
CA GLU A 146 22.81 -24.48 -48.56
C GLU A 146 21.73 -23.75 -47.75
N LEU A 147 20.64 -23.37 -48.42
CA LEU A 147 19.46 -22.77 -47.78
C LEU A 147 18.79 -23.75 -46.80
N ILE A 148 18.60 -25.00 -47.20
CA ILE A 148 18.00 -26.04 -46.35
C ILE A 148 18.87 -26.30 -45.11
N ASP A 149 20.19 -26.38 -45.28
CA ASP A 149 21.12 -26.59 -44.17
C ASP A 149 21.13 -25.40 -43.20
N SER A 150 21.11 -24.17 -43.71
CA SER A 150 21.00 -22.95 -42.90
C SER A 150 19.66 -22.87 -42.13
N LEU A 151 18.55 -23.27 -42.77
CA LEU A 151 17.24 -23.34 -42.11
C LEU A 151 17.22 -24.40 -41.00
N ASN A 152 17.80 -25.57 -41.24
CA ASN A 152 17.90 -26.63 -40.24
C ASN A 152 18.79 -26.21 -39.06
N GLN A 153 19.90 -25.53 -39.31
CA GLN A 153 20.77 -24.98 -38.27
C GLN A 153 20.04 -23.92 -37.44
N THR A 154 19.37 -22.97 -38.08
CA THR A 154 18.61 -21.91 -37.41
C THR A 154 17.48 -22.49 -36.55
N LYS A 155 16.77 -23.49 -37.05
CA LYS A 155 15.74 -24.23 -36.30
C LYS A 155 16.32 -24.95 -35.09
N ALA A 156 17.46 -25.64 -35.25
CA ALA A 156 18.12 -26.32 -34.15
C ALA A 156 18.61 -25.34 -33.07
N SER A 157 19.22 -24.22 -33.46
CA SER A 157 19.62 -23.16 -32.54
C SER A 157 18.44 -22.54 -31.80
N SER A 158 17.33 -22.28 -32.49
CA SER A 158 16.10 -21.74 -31.88
C SER A 158 15.51 -22.72 -30.86
N ALA A 159 15.50 -24.03 -31.17
CA ALA A 159 15.03 -25.06 -30.24
C ALA A 159 15.90 -25.14 -28.97
N LEU A 160 17.23 -25.04 -29.10
CA LEU A 160 18.15 -25.01 -27.95
C LEU A 160 17.95 -23.77 -27.08
N ILE A 161 17.77 -22.59 -27.70
CA ILE A 161 17.48 -21.35 -26.96
C ILE A 161 16.16 -21.48 -26.22
N GLN A 162 15.12 -22.02 -26.86
CA GLN A 162 13.82 -22.24 -26.25
C GLN A 162 13.91 -23.19 -25.04
N GLU A 163 14.67 -24.28 -25.15
CA GLU A 163 14.92 -25.19 -24.03
C GLU A 163 15.64 -24.48 -22.87
N SER A 164 16.66 -23.68 -23.19
CA SER A 164 17.38 -22.89 -22.18
C SER A 164 16.52 -21.82 -21.51
N LEU A 165 15.56 -21.21 -22.23
CA LEU A 165 14.58 -20.29 -21.65
C LEU A 165 13.65 -21.01 -20.67
N VAL A 166 13.21 -22.24 -20.99
CA VAL A 166 12.40 -23.07 -20.09
C VAL A 166 13.17 -23.44 -18.82
N GLU A 167 14.45 -23.79 -18.93
CA GLU A 167 15.32 -24.03 -17.77
C GLU A 167 15.51 -22.77 -16.92
N SER A 168 15.75 -21.62 -17.56
CA SER A 168 15.90 -20.33 -16.88
C SER A 168 14.63 -19.96 -16.11
N HIS A 169 13.45 -20.21 -16.67
CA HIS A 169 12.16 -20.00 -16.01
C HIS A 169 11.98 -20.91 -14.78
N LYS A 170 12.39 -22.19 -14.86
CA LYS A 170 12.37 -23.09 -13.68
C LYS A 170 13.27 -22.59 -12.56
N LEU A 171 14.46 -22.12 -12.92
CA LEU A 171 15.41 -21.55 -11.95
C LEU A 171 14.87 -20.26 -11.32
N GLN A 172 14.26 -19.37 -12.11
CA GLN A 172 13.57 -18.18 -11.57
C GLN A 172 12.48 -18.54 -10.58
N THR A 173 11.67 -19.55 -10.88
CA THR A 173 10.62 -20.01 -9.97
C THR A 173 11.23 -20.49 -8.65
N SER A 174 12.34 -21.23 -8.69
CA SER A 174 13.07 -21.65 -7.48
C SER A 174 13.62 -20.48 -6.68
N LEU A 175 14.18 -19.46 -7.36
CA LEU A 175 14.67 -18.25 -6.69
C LEU A 175 13.54 -17.43 -6.07
N ASP A 176 12.39 -17.36 -6.74
CA ASP A 176 11.21 -16.68 -6.21
C ASP A 176 10.69 -17.37 -4.95
N GLN A 177 10.70 -18.71 -4.88
CA GLN A 177 10.37 -19.44 -3.65
C GLN A 177 11.31 -19.09 -2.49
N GLU A 178 12.61 -18.94 -2.76
CA GLU A 178 13.56 -18.51 -1.73
C GLU A 178 13.34 -17.06 -1.27
N ARG A 179 12.91 -16.18 -2.19
CA ARG A 179 12.56 -14.79 -1.87
C ARG A 179 11.27 -14.72 -1.06
N ASP A 180 10.30 -15.57 -1.38
CA ASP A 180 8.99 -15.61 -0.74
C ASP A 180 9.06 -15.91 0.76
N ALA A 181 10.15 -16.52 1.23
CA ALA A 181 10.43 -16.65 2.66
C ALA A 181 10.38 -15.29 3.41
N TYR A 182 10.72 -14.18 2.75
CA TYR A 182 10.69 -12.83 3.33
C TYR A 182 9.40 -12.04 3.01
N LEU A 183 8.48 -12.62 2.23
CA LEU A 183 7.22 -11.98 1.86
C LEU A 183 6.38 -11.53 3.08
N PRO A 184 6.30 -12.28 4.19
CA PRO A 184 5.53 -11.84 5.37
C PRO A 184 6.01 -10.51 5.95
N LEU A 185 7.33 -10.22 5.91
CA LEU A 185 7.87 -8.93 6.35
C LEU A 185 7.37 -7.79 5.45
N ALA A 186 7.47 -7.98 4.13
CA ALA A 186 7.06 -6.99 3.14
C ALA A 186 5.54 -6.73 3.19
N GLU A 187 4.72 -7.75 3.44
CA GLU A 187 3.28 -7.62 3.61
C GLU A 187 2.92 -6.81 4.85
N SER A 188 3.53 -7.14 5.99
CA SER A 188 3.33 -6.43 7.24
C SER A 188 3.75 -4.96 7.13
N ALA A 189 4.90 -4.69 6.51
CA ALA A 189 5.39 -3.34 6.27
C ALA A 189 4.51 -2.54 5.29
N SER A 190 4.04 -3.16 4.21
CA SER A 190 3.08 -2.54 3.29
C SER A 190 1.79 -2.17 4.02
N LYS A 191 1.23 -3.07 4.84
CA LYS A 191 0.07 -2.78 5.69
C LYS A 191 0.31 -1.57 6.59
N MET A 192 1.44 -1.53 7.31
CA MET A 192 1.81 -0.39 8.17
C MET A 192 1.81 0.93 7.40
N TYR A 193 2.41 0.97 6.20
CA TYR A 193 2.45 2.19 5.38
C TYR A 193 1.05 2.71 5.03
N PHE A 194 0.16 1.84 4.57
CA PHE A 194 -1.18 2.28 4.18
C PHE A 194 -2.04 2.71 5.38
N VAL A 195 -1.84 2.08 6.54
CA VAL A 195 -2.47 2.49 7.79
C VAL A 195 -2.07 3.91 8.17
N ILE A 196 -0.77 4.26 8.05
CA ILE A 196 -0.28 5.61 8.38
C ILE A 196 -0.69 6.66 7.33
N THR A 197 -0.85 6.27 6.06
CA THR A 197 -1.33 7.22 5.02
C THR A 197 -2.80 7.61 5.21
N ASP A 198 -3.61 6.71 5.79
CA ASP A 198 -5.01 6.97 6.06
C ASP A 198 -5.24 8.05 7.11
N LEU A 199 -4.24 8.40 7.94
CA LEU A 199 -4.37 9.47 8.94
C LEU A 199 -4.63 10.85 8.31
N SER A 200 -4.22 11.05 7.06
CA SER A 200 -4.48 12.29 6.31
C SER A 200 -5.98 12.59 6.16
N LYS A 201 -6.85 11.58 6.26
CA LYS A 201 -8.32 11.71 6.22
C LYS A 201 -8.88 12.33 7.49
N ILE A 202 -8.16 12.23 8.61
CA ILE A 202 -8.57 12.77 9.91
C ILE A 202 -8.05 14.19 10.06
N ASN A 203 -6.76 14.39 9.78
CA ASN A 203 -6.14 15.70 9.76
C ASN A 203 -5.22 15.81 8.55
N ASN A 204 -5.43 16.86 7.75
CA ASN A 204 -4.65 17.12 6.55
C ASN A 204 -3.14 17.27 6.80
N MET A 205 -2.74 17.61 8.03
CA MET A 205 -1.33 17.71 8.43
C MET A 205 -0.65 16.34 8.59
N TYR A 206 -1.42 15.25 8.76
CA TYR A 206 -0.88 13.89 8.95
C TYR A 206 -0.57 13.22 7.62
N ARG A 207 0.40 13.79 6.90
CA ARG A 207 0.91 13.29 5.62
C ARG A 207 2.32 12.75 5.79
N PHE A 208 2.50 11.47 5.50
CA PHE A 208 3.80 10.80 5.60
C PHE A 208 4.31 10.43 4.21
N SER A 209 5.54 10.83 3.88
CA SER A 209 6.15 10.49 2.60
C SER A 209 6.56 9.01 2.57
N LEU A 210 6.41 8.38 1.40
CA LEU A 210 6.92 7.03 1.17
C LEU A 210 8.44 6.97 1.40
N ALA A 211 9.18 7.99 0.97
CA ALA A 211 10.62 8.07 1.16
C ALA A 211 11.04 8.01 2.64
N SER A 212 10.32 8.70 3.54
CA SER A 212 10.56 8.60 4.99
C SER A 212 10.29 7.20 5.51
N PHE A 213 9.22 6.56 5.05
CA PHE A 213 8.90 5.18 5.43
C PHE A 213 9.98 4.19 4.97
N LEU A 214 10.44 4.29 3.72
CA LEU A 214 11.51 3.43 3.18
C LEU A 214 12.82 3.60 3.94
N ARG A 215 13.18 4.82 4.37
CA ARG A 215 14.35 5.06 5.24
C ARG A 215 14.21 4.39 6.61
N LEU A 216 13.03 4.46 7.23
CA LEU A 216 12.77 3.75 8.48
C LEU A 216 12.85 2.23 8.30
N PHE A 217 12.32 1.73 7.19
CA PHE A 217 12.38 0.32 6.82
C PHE A 217 13.83 -0.17 6.65
N GLN A 218 14.65 0.55 5.89
CA GLN A 218 16.07 0.24 5.73
C GLN A 218 16.81 0.29 7.07
N ARG A 219 16.53 1.27 7.93
CA ARG A 219 17.10 1.34 9.28
C ARG A 219 16.69 0.14 10.14
N ALA A 220 15.45 -0.34 10.02
CA ALA A 220 14.99 -1.52 10.73
C ALA A 220 15.73 -2.80 10.25
N LEU A 221 16.02 -2.90 8.96
CA LEU A 221 16.79 -4.03 8.38
C LEU A 221 18.25 -4.05 8.84
N GLN A 222 18.85 -2.89 9.15
CA GLN A 222 20.21 -2.77 9.68
C GLN A 222 20.35 -3.26 11.14
N ALA A 223 19.25 -3.63 11.79
CA ALA A 223 19.30 -4.20 13.13
C ALA A 223 20.21 -5.45 13.15
N LYS A 224 20.99 -5.60 14.23
CA LYS A 224 21.99 -6.67 14.37
C LYS A 224 21.39 -8.03 14.01
N LYS A 225 22.06 -8.76 13.12
CA LYS A 225 21.68 -10.13 12.74
C LYS A 225 22.16 -11.06 13.86
N GLU A 226 21.22 -11.75 14.48
CA GLU A 226 21.53 -12.86 15.38
C GLU A 226 21.51 -14.14 14.57
N ASP A 227 22.45 -15.05 14.82
CA ASP A 227 22.49 -16.36 14.16
C ASP A 227 21.24 -17.15 14.57
N GLY A 228 20.30 -17.27 13.64
CA GLY A 228 18.99 -17.83 13.92
C GLY A 228 18.20 -18.16 12.66
N ILE A 229 17.09 -18.86 12.87
CA ILE A 229 16.15 -19.27 11.82
C ILE A 229 15.52 -18.03 11.17
N THR A 230 15.40 -18.03 9.84
CA THR A 230 14.86 -16.91 9.04
C THR A 230 13.50 -16.40 9.57
N GLU A 231 12.63 -17.30 10.01
CA GLU A 231 11.31 -16.95 10.58
C GLU A 231 11.42 -16.11 11.86
N VAL A 232 12.35 -16.47 12.76
CA VAL A 232 12.60 -15.73 14.01
C VAL A 232 13.17 -14.35 13.69
N ARG A 233 14.08 -14.29 12.70
CA ARG A 233 14.64 -13.02 12.20
C ARG A 233 13.55 -12.12 11.63
N ILE A 234 12.63 -12.66 10.83
CA ILE A 234 11.50 -11.91 10.26
C ILE A 234 10.59 -11.36 11.36
N ALA A 235 10.23 -12.17 12.36
CA ALA A 235 9.40 -11.73 13.47
C ALA A 235 10.07 -10.60 14.28
N ALA A 236 11.38 -10.71 14.52
CA ALA A 236 12.16 -9.67 15.20
C ALA A 236 12.21 -8.36 14.39
N LEU A 237 12.44 -8.46 13.08
CA LEU A 237 12.44 -7.29 12.18
C LEU A 237 11.06 -6.62 12.11
N GLN A 238 9.98 -7.40 12.02
CA GLN A 238 8.62 -6.88 12.05
C GLN A 238 8.33 -6.15 13.36
N ALA A 239 8.71 -6.72 14.50
CA ALA A 239 8.52 -6.10 15.82
C ALA A 239 9.31 -4.80 15.96
N ASN A 240 10.58 -4.79 15.51
CA ASN A 240 11.41 -3.58 15.52
C ASN A 240 10.82 -2.49 14.61
N LEU A 241 10.49 -2.83 13.37
CA LEU A 241 9.88 -1.92 12.41
C LEU A 241 8.58 -1.32 12.96
N LYS A 242 7.71 -2.16 13.53
CA LYS A 242 6.46 -1.74 14.17
C LYS A 242 6.72 -0.68 15.23
N ASN A 243 7.71 -0.89 16.10
CA ASN A 243 8.06 0.06 17.14
C ASN A 243 8.61 1.38 16.59
N MET A 244 9.51 1.31 15.60
CA MET A 244 10.11 2.48 14.96
C MET A 244 9.07 3.32 14.22
N VAL A 245 8.18 2.68 13.44
CA VAL A 245 7.09 3.37 12.71
C VAL A 245 6.13 4.01 13.70
N TYR A 246 5.72 3.27 14.73
CA TYR A 246 4.79 3.77 15.74
C TYR A 246 5.34 5.01 16.47
N GLU A 247 6.60 4.98 16.91
CA GLU A 247 7.24 6.12 17.57
C GLU A 247 7.44 7.31 16.63
N TYR A 248 7.84 7.05 15.39
CA TYR A 248 8.01 8.10 14.39
C TYR A 248 6.69 8.84 14.13
N VAL A 249 5.58 8.11 13.99
CA VAL A 249 4.26 8.70 13.79
C VAL A 249 3.80 9.42 15.06
N CYS A 250 3.84 8.78 16.24
CA CYS A 250 3.38 9.41 17.49
C CYS A 250 4.10 10.71 17.85
N ARG A 251 5.36 10.90 17.42
CA ARG A 251 6.10 12.16 17.57
C ARG A 251 5.50 13.32 16.76
N SER A 252 4.78 13.01 15.68
CA SER A 252 4.15 14.00 14.80
C SER A 252 2.68 14.27 15.11
N LEU A 253 2.04 13.45 15.94
CA LEU A 253 0.62 13.57 16.28
C LEU A 253 0.39 14.49 17.48
N PHE A 254 -0.75 15.17 17.48
CA PHE A 254 -1.26 15.83 18.69
C PHE A 254 -1.57 14.79 19.77
N LYS A 255 -1.39 15.15 21.05
CA LYS A 255 -1.67 14.27 22.19
C LYS A 255 -3.09 13.68 22.17
N ALA A 256 -4.07 14.47 21.72
CA ALA A 256 -5.47 14.04 21.60
C ALA A 256 -5.66 12.89 20.59
N ASP A 257 -4.83 12.85 19.53
CA ASP A 257 -4.98 11.90 18.43
C ASP A 257 -4.16 10.62 18.61
N GLN A 258 -3.28 10.56 19.62
CA GLN A 258 -2.40 9.42 19.85
C GLN A 258 -3.17 8.13 20.17
N LEU A 259 -4.25 8.21 20.97
CA LEU A 259 -5.08 7.04 21.28
C LEU A 259 -5.88 6.58 20.05
N MET A 260 -6.41 7.52 19.26
CA MET A 260 -7.07 7.21 18.00
C MET A 260 -6.12 6.47 17.07
N PHE A 261 -4.89 6.99 16.90
CA PHE A 261 -3.89 6.34 16.06
C PHE A 261 -3.53 4.96 16.60
N ALA A 262 -3.36 4.79 17.91
CA ALA A 262 -3.07 3.49 18.50
C ALA A 262 -4.14 2.45 18.15
N LEU A 263 -5.42 2.79 18.28
CA LEU A 263 -6.52 1.90 17.93
C LEU A 263 -6.60 1.63 16.42
N HIS A 264 -6.45 2.66 15.60
CA HIS A 264 -6.43 2.53 14.13
C HIS A 264 -5.27 1.65 13.66
N PHE A 265 -4.10 1.81 14.27
CA PHE A 265 -2.91 1.02 13.96
C PHE A 265 -3.07 -0.44 14.38
N VAL A 266 -3.61 -0.70 15.58
CA VAL A 266 -3.95 -2.07 16.02
C VAL A 266 -4.99 -2.71 15.09
N LYS A 267 -6.03 -1.98 14.66
CA LYS A 267 -7.03 -2.47 13.70
C LYS A 267 -6.44 -2.81 12.34
N GLY A 268 -5.52 -2.00 11.85
CA GLY A 268 -4.86 -2.23 10.57
C GLY A 268 -3.89 -3.41 10.58
N MET A 269 -3.20 -3.63 11.71
CA MET A 269 -2.22 -4.71 11.84
C MET A 269 -2.82 -6.04 12.28
N HIS A 270 -3.81 -5.98 13.17
CA HIS A 270 -4.45 -7.12 13.81
C HIS A 270 -5.98 -7.03 13.70
N PRO A 271 -6.55 -7.08 12.48
CA PRO A 271 -7.99 -7.03 12.29
C PRO A 271 -8.72 -8.16 13.04
N GLU A 272 -8.07 -9.30 13.25
CA GLU A 272 -8.59 -10.47 13.98
C GLU A 272 -8.89 -10.22 15.46
N LEU A 273 -8.30 -9.19 16.07
CA LEU A 273 -8.58 -8.83 17.47
C LEU A 273 -9.92 -8.08 17.62
N PHE A 274 -10.47 -7.59 16.51
CA PHE A 274 -11.76 -6.90 16.46
C PHE A 274 -12.84 -7.87 16.01
N LEU A 275 -14.08 -7.64 16.44
CA LEU A 275 -15.20 -8.46 15.98
C LEU A 275 -15.62 -8.02 14.57
N GLU A 276 -15.78 -8.98 13.65
CA GLU A 276 -16.15 -8.75 12.24
C GLU A 276 -17.44 -7.93 12.07
N ASN A 277 -18.40 -8.08 13.01
CA ASN A 277 -19.69 -7.39 12.97
C ASN A 277 -19.68 -5.97 13.56
N VAL A 278 -18.52 -5.48 14.02
CA VAL A 278 -18.38 -4.08 14.46
C VAL A 278 -18.28 -3.23 13.22
N ARG A 279 -19.43 -2.92 12.60
CA ARG A 279 -19.52 -1.76 11.71
C ARG A 279 -18.99 -0.55 12.50
N SER A 280 -18.24 0.31 11.83
CA SER A 280 -17.70 1.58 12.37
C SER A 280 -18.76 2.43 13.09
N ASP A 281 -20.04 2.19 12.76
CA ASP A 281 -21.24 2.84 13.28
C ASP A 281 -21.57 2.44 14.74
N TYR A 282 -20.92 1.41 15.32
CA TYR A 282 -21.11 1.03 16.72
C TYR A 282 -20.67 2.13 17.72
N PHE A 283 -19.72 2.96 17.30
CA PHE A 283 -19.21 4.08 18.08
C PHE A 283 -19.96 5.38 17.79
N PHE A 284 -20.72 5.45 16.69
CA PHE A 284 -21.34 6.66 16.17
C PHE A 284 -22.86 6.48 16.01
N TYR A 285 -23.58 6.86 17.07
CA TYR A 285 -24.97 7.36 17.11
C TYR A 285 -26.18 6.43 17.38
N SER A 286 -27.02 7.00 18.26
CA SER A 286 -28.49 7.13 18.29
C SER A 286 -29.36 5.96 18.78
N PHE A 287 -29.79 6.14 20.04
CA PHE A 287 -31.18 6.00 20.53
C PHE A 287 -32.04 4.93 19.86
N VAL A 288 -31.83 3.67 20.23
CA VAL A 288 -32.81 2.63 20.03
C VAL A 288 -33.50 2.36 21.36
N LEU A 289 -34.68 2.97 21.56
CA LEU A 289 -35.59 2.61 22.64
C LEU A 289 -36.21 1.26 22.31
N PHE A 290 -35.71 0.20 22.93
CA PHE A 290 -36.49 -1.01 23.13
C PHE A 290 -36.85 -1.12 24.61
N CYS A 291 -38.16 -1.24 24.88
CA CYS A 291 -38.66 -1.69 26.18
C CYS A 291 -38.11 -3.10 26.45
N GLN A 292 -37.05 -3.16 27.25
CA GLN A 292 -36.49 -4.40 27.76
C GLN A 292 -36.28 -4.26 29.27
N GLU A 293 -36.36 -5.39 29.97
CA GLU A 293 -35.97 -5.46 31.38
C GLU A 293 -34.45 -5.37 31.47
N PHE A 294 -33.99 -4.32 32.16
CA PHE A 294 -32.58 -4.12 32.46
C PHE A 294 -32.33 -4.37 33.95
N PRO A 295 -31.15 -4.87 34.32
CA PRO A 295 -30.77 -5.04 35.72
C PRO A 295 -30.84 -3.71 36.49
N ALA A 296 -31.36 -3.73 37.71
CA ALA A 296 -31.56 -2.52 38.52
C ALA A 296 -30.25 -1.78 38.89
N TRP A 297 -29.10 -2.45 38.80
CA TRP A 297 -27.79 -1.85 39.06
C TRP A 297 -27.26 -0.99 37.90
N ILE A 298 -27.83 -1.12 36.70
CA ILE A 298 -27.47 -0.31 35.53
C ILE A 298 -28.31 0.97 35.55
N GLY A 299 -27.66 2.13 35.45
CA GLY A 299 -28.36 3.41 35.39
C GLY A 299 -29.26 3.51 34.15
N GLN A 300 -30.43 4.14 34.29
CA GLN A 300 -31.41 4.28 33.21
C GLN A 300 -30.83 4.92 31.94
N GLU A 301 -29.88 5.84 32.09
CA GLU A 301 -29.15 6.48 30.98
C GLU A 301 -28.35 5.49 30.10
N ARG A 302 -28.00 4.32 30.65
CA ARG A 302 -27.20 3.29 29.97
C ARG A 302 -28.04 2.20 29.33
N HIS A 303 -29.34 2.14 29.61
CA HIS A 303 -30.23 1.12 29.05
C HIS A 303 -30.16 1.07 27.51
N GLY A 304 -30.13 2.23 26.84
CA GLY A 304 -29.99 2.29 25.38
C GLY A 304 -28.67 1.68 24.88
N ALA A 305 -27.54 1.95 25.54
CA ALA A 305 -26.25 1.43 25.14
C ALA A 305 -26.15 -0.10 25.33
N VAL A 306 -26.71 -0.61 26.43
CA VAL A 306 -26.78 -2.06 26.70
C VAL A 306 -27.76 -2.76 25.74
N ALA A 307 -28.88 -2.10 25.39
CA ALA A 307 -29.82 -2.61 24.39
C ALA A 307 -29.14 -2.82 23.03
N VAL A 308 -28.35 -1.82 22.60
CA VAL A 308 -27.57 -1.89 21.36
C VAL A 308 -26.55 -3.04 21.45
N LEU A 309 -25.77 -3.11 22.53
CA LEU A 309 -24.83 -4.22 22.80
C LEU A 309 -25.50 -5.60 22.64
N LYS A 310 -26.69 -5.77 23.21
CA LYS A 310 -27.46 -7.01 23.13
C LYS A 310 -28.00 -7.28 21.72
N ALA A 311 -28.48 -6.25 21.02
CA ALA A 311 -29.03 -6.38 19.68
C ALA A 311 -27.97 -6.83 18.67
N THR A 312 -26.76 -6.29 18.76
CA THR A 312 -25.71 -6.61 17.77
C THR A 312 -24.78 -7.73 18.21
N PHE A 313 -24.59 -7.92 19.52
CA PHE A 313 -23.79 -9.02 20.07
C PHE A 313 -24.60 -9.84 21.09
N PRO A 314 -25.63 -10.58 20.65
CA PRO A 314 -26.47 -11.36 21.55
C PRO A 314 -25.70 -12.45 22.30
N ALA A 315 -24.74 -13.11 21.64
CA ALA A 315 -23.87 -14.10 22.28
C ALA A 315 -22.98 -13.48 23.38
N LEU A 316 -22.53 -12.24 23.18
CA LEU A 316 -21.74 -11.50 24.16
C LEU A 316 -22.59 -11.15 25.39
N HIS A 317 -23.79 -10.62 25.16
CA HIS A 317 -24.73 -10.31 26.24
C HIS A 317 -25.09 -11.55 27.06
N GLN A 318 -25.31 -12.71 26.43
CA GLN A 318 -25.56 -13.96 27.14
C GLN A 318 -24.37 -14.38 28.00
N THR A 319 -23.14 -14.20 27.51
CA THR A 319 -21.90 -14.53 28.25
C THR A 319 -21.68 -13.60 29.45
N LEU A 320 -22.11 -12.34 29.34
CA LEU A 320 -21.96 -11.33 30.39
C LEU A 320 -22.87 -11.56 31.60
N CYS A 321 -23.97 -12.32 31.46
CA CYS A 321 -24.93 -12.59 32.54
C CYS A 321 -25.26 -11.34 33.37
N LEU A 322 -25.56 -10.20 32.72
CA LEU A 322 -25.75 -8.90 33.39
C LEU A 322 -26.88 -8.90 34.45
N SER A 323 -27.77 -9.89 34.40
CA SER A 323 -28.83 -10.11 35.40
C SER A 323 -28.29 -10.45 36.80
N ASP A 324 -27.08 -11.01 36.92
CA ASP A 324 -26.46 -11.35 38.19
C ASP A 324 -25.80 -10.09 38.80
N SER A 325 -26.51 -9.45 39.72
CA SER A 325 -26.06 -8.16 40.30
C SER A 325 -24.83 -8.31 41.19
N ASP A 326 -24.66 -9.46 41.85
CA ASP A 326 -23.59 -9.68 42.83
C ASP A 326 -22.23 -9.80 42.13
N LEU A 327 -22.19 -10.36 40.91
CA LEU A 327 -20.97 -10.45 40.10
C LEU A 327 -20.45 -9.08 39.65
N TRP A 328 -21.34 -8.11 39.43
CA TRP A 328 -20.99 -6.81 38.84
C TRP A 328 -20.88 -5.68 39.86
N LEU A 329 -21.26 -5.93 41.12
CA LEU A 329 -21.21 -4.97 42.22
C LEU A 329 -19.79 -4.44 42.48
N SER A 330 -18.79 -5.33 42.51
CA SER A 330 -17.38 -4.95 42.68
C SER A 330 -16.87 -4.10 41.51
N PHE A 331 -17.19 -4.51 40.27
CA PHE A 331 -16.85 -3.76 39.06
C PHE A 331 -17.44 -2.34 39.07
N MET A 332 -18.69 -2.18 39.52
CA MET A 332 -19.36 -0.88 39.55
C MET A 332 -18.82 0.07 40.63
N GLN A 333 -18.40 -0.47 41.77
CA GLN A 333 -17.87 0.30 42.90
C GLN A 333 -16.39 0.66 42.70
N SER A 334 -15.67 -0.10 41.89
CA SER A 334 -14.24 0.10 41.65
C SER A 334 -13.93 1.39 40.89
N SER A 335 -12.87 2.08 41.30
CA SER A 335 -12.29 3.20 40.55
C SER A 335 -11.50 2.74 39.31
N GLN A 336 -11.13 1.45 39.24
CA GLN A 336 -10.36 0.85 38.14
C GLN A 336 -11.13 -0.35 37.56
N CYS A 337 -12.41 -0.12 37.24
CA CYS A 337 -13.31 -1.18 36.79
C CYS A 337 -12.77 -1.97 35.58
N GLU A 338 -11.98 -1.35 34.71
CA GLU A 338 -11.40 -2.02 33.54
C GLU A 338 -10.43 -3.18 33.88
N GLN A 339 -9.89 -3.19 35.10
CA GLN A 339 -8.98 -4.25 35.59
C GLN A 339 -9.72 -5.31 36.42
N GLU A 340 -10.88 -4.96 36.98
CA GLU A 340 -11.66 -5.77 37.91
C GLU A 340 -12.90 -6.40 37.25
N ILE A 341 -12.77 -6.78 35.97
CA ILE A 341 -13.80 -7.57 35.30
C ILE A 341 -13.82 -8.98 35.92
N PRO A 342 -14.99 -9.54 36.29
CA PRO A 342 -15.08 -10.86 36.90
C PRO A 342 -14.30 -11.92 36.11
N SER A 343 -13.35 -12.59 36.75
CA SER A 343 -12.38 -13.47 36.08
C SER A 343 -13.04 -14.64 35.33
N ALA A 344 -14.19 -15.12 35.82
CA ALA A 344 -15.01 -16.16 35.18
C ALA A 344 -15.56 -15.72 33.81
N ILE A 345 -15.80 -14.42 33.64
CA ILE A 345 -16.34 -13.80 32.43
C ILE A 345 -15.18 -13.31 31.54
N ALA A 346 -14.15 -12.70 32.15
CA ALA A 346 -12.99 -12.18 31.44
C ALA A 346 -12.24 -13.25 30.62
N LYS A 347 -12.20 -14.51 31.10
CA LYS A 347 -11.59 -15.65 30.38
C LYS A 347 -12.39 -16.12 29.17
N LYS A 348 -13.70 -15.85 29.14
CA LYS A 348 -14.63 -16.27 28.06
C LYS A 348 -14.77 -15.22 26.96
N MET A 349 -14.19 -14.04 27.15
CA MET A 349 -14.36 -12.90 26.25
C MET A 349 -13.03 -12.40 25.69
N SER A 350 -13.06 -11.89 24.46
CA SER A 350 -11.91 -11.21 23.88
C SER A 350 -11.65 -9.86 24.58
N ARG A 351 -10.42 -9.35 24.49
CA ARG A 351 -10.09 -8.05 25.09
C ARG A 351 -10.87 -6.90 24.46
N PHE A 352 -11.15 -6.95 23.16
CA PHE A 352 -11.99 -5.96 22.51
C PHE A 352 -13.44 -6.04 23.01
N GLN A 353 -13.97 -7.24 23.25
CA GLN A 353 -15.28 -7.42 23.88
C GLN A 353 -15.36 -6.83 25.30
N GLN A 354 -14.27 -6.89 26.07
CA GLN A 354 -14.18 -6.22 27.38
C GLN A 354 -14.29 -4.69 27.23
N VAL A 355 -13.64 -4.10 26.22
CA VAL A 355 -13.78 -2.66 25.92
C VAL A 355 -15.21 -2.29 25.55
N LEU A 356 -15.89 -3.10 24.73
CA LEU A 356 -17.31 -2.88 24.38
C LEU A 356 -18.23 -2.94 25.61
N MET A 357 -17.95 -3.84 26.55
CA MET A 357 -18.69 -3.91 27.81
C MET A 357 -18.47 -2.64 28.65
N VAL A 358 -17.22 -2.21 28.83
CA VAL A 358 -16.91 -0.95 29.54
C VAL A 358 -17.57 0.24 28.87
N GLN A 359 -17.59 0.30 27.53
CA GLN A 359 -18.29 1.35 26.78
C GLN A 359 -19.79 1.40 27.09
N ALA A 360 -20.45 0.24 27.18
CA ALA A 360 -21.89 0.16 27.41
C ALA A 360 -22.28 0.52 28.86
N VAL A 361 -21.44 0.15 29.84
CA VAL A 361 -21.77 0.23 31.27
C VAL A 361 -21.10 1.43 31.97
N ARG A 362 -19.81 1.66 31.74
CA ARG A 362 -18.95 2.67 32.40
C ARG A 362 -18.05 3.41 31.39
N PRO A 363 -18.61 4.28 30.53
CA PRO A 363 -17.82 4.99 29.52
C PRO A 363 -16.86 6.03 30.09
N ASP A 364 -17.01 6.41 31.36
CA ASP A 364 -16.02 7.22 32.09
C ASP A 364 -14.64 6.54 32.15
N ARG A 365 -14.58 5.20 32.09
CA ARG A 365 -13.34 4.42 32.04
C ARG A 365 -12.97 3.93 30.64
N LEU A 366 -13.71 4.35 29.61
CA LEU A 366 -13.47 3.90 28.23
C LEU A 366 -12.06 4.26 27.74
N GLN A 367 -11.58 5.46 28.06
CA GLN A 367 -10.23 5.89 27.67
C GLN A 367 -9.15 4.97 28.27
N SER A 368 -9.26 4.62 29.55
CA SER A 368 -8.35 3.69 30.23
C SER A 368 -8.44 2.28 29.65
N ALA A 369 -9.65 1.78 29.38
CA ALA A 369 -9.86 0.47 28.76
C ALA A 369 -9.27 0.38 27.34
N MET A 370 -9.49 1.40 26.50
CA MET A 370 -8.92 1.49 25.15
C MET A 370 -7.39 1.58 25.19
N THR A 371 -6.85 2.33 26.16
CA THR A 371 -5.40 2.44 26.38
C THR A 371 -4.83 1.08 26.79
N ALA A 372 -5.44 0.38 27.75
CA ALA A 372 -4.99 -0.95 28.16
C ALA A 372 -5.03 -1.96 26.98
N PHE A 373 -6.12 -1.94 26.20
CA PHE A 373 -6.27 -2.78 25.01
C PHE A 373 -5.17 -2.52 23.98
N ALA A 374 -4.95 -1.26 23.60
CA ALA A 374 -3.94 -0.92 22.62
C ALA A 374 -2.51 -1.20 23.12
N SER A 375 -2.24 -0.99 24.41
CA SER A 375 -0.93 -1.24 25.03
C SER A 375 -0.58 -2.72 24.96
N GLN A 376 -1.55 -3.58 25.27
CA GLN A 376 -1.40 -5.02 25.21
C GLN A 376 -1.26 -5.52 23.77
N ALA A 377 -2.08 -5.02 22.84
CA ALA A 377 -2.01 -5.43 21.43
C ALA A 377 -0.71 -5.01 20.74
N LEU A 378 -0.14 -3.87 21.13
CA LEU A 378 1.16 -3.40 20.60
C LEU A 378 2.36 -3.99 21.34
N SER A 379 2.14 -4.70 22.45
CA SER A 379 3.18 -5.16 23.39
C SER A 379 4.08 -4.03 23.89
N LYS A 380 3.50 -2.85 24.12
CA LYS A 380 4.22 -1.68 24.65
C LYS A 380 3.82 -1.42 26.11
N SER A 381 4.78 -0.97 26.91
CA SER A 381 4.52 -0.51 28.28
C SER A 381 3.83 0.86 28.31
N PHE A 382 4.09 1.70 27.30
CA PHE A 382 3.47 3.01 27.13
C PHE A 382 3.06 3.24 25.68
N ILE A 383 1.85 3.74 25.49
CA ILE A 383 1.30 4.17 24.20
C ILE A 383 1.87 5.53 23.79
N PHE A 384 2.15 6.38 24.77
CA PHE A 384 2.58 7.75 24.54
C PHE A 384 4.11 7.82 24.61
N PRO A 385 4.81 8.21 23.53
CA PRO A 385 6.25 8.40 23.60
C PRO A 385 6.58 9.59 24.51
N VAL A 386 7.63 9.45 25.31
CA VAL A 386 8.16 10.55 26.12
C VAL A 386 8.91 11.51 25.19
N PHE A 387 8.51 12.79 25.18
CA PHE A 387 9.21 13.82 24.45
C PHE A 387 10.38 14.33 25.30
N GLU A 388 11.56 13.74 25.14
CA GLU A 388 12.80 14.33 25.61
C GLU A 388 13.45 15.10 24.45
N ILE A 389 13.40 16.43 24.53
CA ILE A 389 13.98 17.33 23.50
C ILE A 389 15.49 17.55 23.76
N PHE A 390 16.06 16.98 24.83
CA PHE A 390 17.44 17.21 25.24
C PHE A 390 18.23 15.91 25.42
N SER A 391 18.75 15.35 24.32
CA SER A 391 19.93 14.46 24.37
C SER A 391 20.64 14.37 23.00
N ALA A 392 20.95 15.51 22.40
CA ALA A 392 21.98 15.62 21.37
C ALA A 392 22.33 17.10 21.13
N VAL A 393 23.22 17.63 21.97
CA VAL A 393 24.16 18.71 21.59
C VAL A 393 25.55 18.13 21.71
#